data_AF-A0A7X1FR86-F1
#
_entry.id   AF-A0A7X1FR86-F1
#
_cell.length_a   1.000
_cell.length_b   1.000
_cell.length_c   1.000
_cell.angle_alpha   90.00
_cell.angle_beta   90.00
_cell.angle_gamma   90.00
#
_symmetry.space_group_name_H-M   'P 1'
#
loop_
_entity.id
_entity.type
_entity.pdbx_description
1 polymer ?
#
loop_
_entity_poly.entity_id
_entity_poly.type
_entity_poly.pdbx_seq_one_letter_code
_entity_poly.pdbx_strand_id
1 'polypeptide(L)'
;MKLDAGDMLLYDGGTIHEVRPVTSGEHTGAFFWIQSGVRDAARRHLLHELDKTISALREAAAPSGEIIRLTAHYHALIRMWAEV
;
A
#
# COMPACT_ATOMS: atom_id res chain seq x y z
N MET A 1 3.41 -12.72 12.99
CA MET A 1 2.00 -12.29 12.90
C MET A 1 1.21 -13.42 12.27
N LYS A 2 -0.03 -13.68 12.72
CA LYS A 2 -0.93 -14.68 12.11
C LYS A 2 -2.24 -13.97 11.83
N LEU A 3 -2.64 -13.94 10.57
CA LEU A 3 -3.88 -13.32 10.11
C LEU A 3 -4.97 -14.38 9.95
N ASP A 4 -6.22 -13.96 9.82
CA ASP A 4 -7.33 -14.85 9.52
C ASP A 4 -7.24 -15.37 8.08
N ALA A 5 -7.90 -16.50 7.80
CA ALA A 5 -7.86 -17.09 6.46
C ALA A 5 -8.54 -16.15 5.45
N GLY A 6 -7.80 -15.75 4.41
CA GLY A 6 -8.25 -14.81 3.39
C GLY A 6 -7.63 -13.42 3.50
N ASP A 7 -7.04 -13.08 4.65
CA ASP A 7 -6.32 -11.83 4.83
C ASP A 7 -4.92 -11.88 4.19
N MET A 8 -4.38 -10.70 3.87
CA MET A 8 -3.05 -10.57 3.26
C MET A 8 -2.17 -9.62 4.08
N LEU A 9 -0.90 -10.01 4.23
CA LEU A 9 0.16 -9.15 4.72
C LEU A 9 1.02 -8.66 3.56
N LEU A 10 1.15 -7.35 3.41
CA LEU A 10 2.10 -6.72 2.51
C LEU A 10 3.21 -6.03 3.32
N TYR A 11 4.46 -6.26 2.93
CA TYR A 11 5.63 -5.67 3.56
C TYR A 11 6.70 -5.32 2.51
N ASP A 12 7.68 -4.49 2.87
CA ASP A 12 8.77 -4.14 1.97
C ASP A 12 9.72 -5.33 1.79
N GLY A 13 10.08 -5.63 0.53
CA GLY A 13 10.93 -6.77 0.19
C GLY A 13 12.32 -6.78 0.85
N GLY A 14 12.82 -5.63 1.33
CA GLY A 14 14.06 -5.55 2.10
C GLY A 14 13.92 -5.94 3.58
N THR A 15 12.71 -6.22 4.06
CA THR A 15 12.44 -6.56 5.46
C THR A 15 12.89 -7.99 5.77
N ILE A 16 13.80 -8.15 6.72
CA ILE A 16 14.18 -9.46 7.25
C ILE A 16 12.99 -10.02 8.05
N HIS A 17 12.54 -11.22 7.70
CA HIS A 17 11.43 -11.89 8.37
C HIS A 17 11.62 -13.41 8.40
N GLU A 18 11.03 -14.06 9.40
CA GLU A 18 11.01 -15.52 9.54
C GLU A 18 9.59 -16.02 9.87
N VAL A 19 9.31 -17.26 9.47
CA VAL A 19 8.12 -17.99 9.92
C VAL A 19 8.56 -19.03 10.95
N ARG A 20 8.03 -18.94 12.17
CA ARG A 20 8.34 -19.91 13.23
C ARG A 20 7.78 -21.29 12.89
N PRO A 21 8.43 -22.39 13.35
CA PRO A 21 7.94 -23.75 13.12
C PRO A 21 6.51 -23.96 13.60
N VAL A 22 5.72 -24.70 12.81
CA VAL A 22 4.39 -25.16 13.20
C VAL A 22 4.55 -26.41 14.07
N THR A 23 4.15 -26.33 15.34
CA THR A 23 4.33 -27.43 16.31
C THR A 23 3.21 -28.47 16.29
N SER A 24 2.07 -28.18 15.63
CA SER A 24 0.95 -29.09 15.43
C SER A 24 0.03 -28.56 14.32
N GLY A 25 -0.57 -29.47 13.53
CA GLY A 25 -1.38 -29.12 12.37
C GLY A 25 -0.56 -28.62 11.18
N GLU A 26 -1.16 -27.78 10.33
CA GLU A 26 -0.51 -27.20 9.15
C GLU A 26 -0.81 -25.71 9.01
N HIS A 27 0.06 -24.99 8.28
CA HIS A 27 -0.15 -23.59 7.90
C HIS A 27 0.02 -23.44 6.38
N THR A 28 -1.11 -23.52 5.68
CA THR A 28 -1.15 -23.35 4.22
C THR A 28 -1.39 -21.88 3.89
N GLY A 29 -0.55 -21.33 3.01
CA GLY A 29 -0.66 -19.95 2.54
C GLY A 29 -0.01 -19.78 1.18
N ALA A 30 -0.34 -18.67 0.52
CA ALA A 30 0.31 -18.25 -0.71
C ALA A 30 1.30 -17.12 -0.39
N PHE A 31 2.48 -17.15 -1.03
CA PHE A 31 3.44 -16.06 -1.00
C PHE A 31 3.88 -15.72 -2.42
N PHE A 32 4.13 -14.45 -2.68
CA PHE A 32 4.57 -13.96 -3.98
C PHE A 32 5.20 -12.58 -3.82
N TRP A 33 5.81 -12.10 -4.89
CA TRP A 33 6.35 -10.75 -5.00
C TRP A 33 5.58 -9.97 -6.05
N ILE A 34 5.45 -8.66 -5.83
CA ILE A 34 4.95 -7.72 -6.82
C ILE A 34 6.02 -6.64 -7.00
N GLN A 35 6.26 -6.25 -8.25
CA GLN A 35 7.04 -5.05 -8.53
C GLN A 35 6.12 -3.83 -8.52
N SER A 36 6.42 -2.86 -7.67
CA SER A 36 5.71 -1.57 -7.71
C SER A 36 6.17 -0.74 -8.89
N GLY A 37 5.24 0.00 -9.50
CA GLY A 37 5.58 1.03 -10.49
C GLY A 37 6.35 2.22 -9.90
N VAL A 38 6.42 2.38 -8.58
CA VAL A 38 7.27 3.40 -7.93
C VAL A 38 8.35 2.67 -7.13
N ARG A 39 9.62 2.78 -7.57
CA ARG A 39 10.75 2.02 -6.98
C ARG A 39 11.05 2.40 -5.53
N ASP A 40 11.02 3.69 -5.21
CA ASP A 40 11.42 4.21 -3.90
C ASP A 40 10.31 4.00 -2.85
N ALA A 41 10.66 3.37 -1.73
CA ALA A 41 9.71 3.03 -0.67
C ALA A 41 9.13 4.26 0.05
N ALA A 42 9.92 5.31 0.26
CA ALA A 42 9.44 6.54 0.90
C ALA A 42 8.45 7.28 -0.01
N ARG A 43 8.71 7.34 -1.31
CA ARG A 43 7.78 7.90 -2.31
C ARG A 43 6.47 7.11 -2.36
N ARG A 44 6.52 5.77 -2.34
CA ARG A 44 5.32 4.93 -2.24
C ARG A 44 4.51 5.23 -0.99
N HIS A 45 5.18 5.35 0.16
CA HIS A 45 4.52 5.64 1.42
C HIS A 45 3.83 7.01 1.42
N LEU A 46 4.51 8.05 0.90
CA LEU A 46 3.93 9.38 0.75
C LEU A 46 2.70 9.39 -0.16
N LEU A 47 2.74 8.67 -1.28
CA LEU A 47 1.58 8.51 -2.16
C LEU A 47 0.42 7.83 -1.44
N HIS A 48 0.68 6.75 -0.70
CA HIS A 48 -0.34 6.03 0.05
C HIS A 48 -1.02 6.91 1.11
N GLU A 49 -0.25 7.66 1.89
CA GLU A 49 -0.81 8.56 2.91
C GLU A 49 -1.58 9.74 2.30
N LEU A 50 -1.13 10.28 1.16
CA LEU A 50 -1.86 11.30 0.42
C LEU A 50 -3.21 10.76 -0.10
N ASP A 51 -3.24 9.57 -0.67
CA ASP A 51 -4.46 8.92 -1.17
C ASP A 51 -5.47 8.65 -0.05
N LYS A 52 -4.99 8.15 1.10
CA LYS A 52 -5.83 7.99 2.31
C LYS A 52 -6.39 9.32 2.78
N THR A 53 -5.59 10.37 2.80
CA THR A 53 -6.02 11.71 3.20
C THR A 53 -7.10 12.24 2.25
N ILE A 54 -6.90 12.11 0.94
CA ILE A 54 -7.88 12.51 -0.08
C ILE A 54 -9.19 11.72 0.09
N SER A 55 -9.10 10.41 0.35
CA SER A 55 -10.26 9.55 0.56
C SER A 55 -11.05 9.94 1.81
N ALA A 56 -10.37 10.16 2.93
CA ALA A 56 -11.01 10.63 4.17
C ALA A 56 -11.69 12.00 3.99
N LEU A 57 -11.07 12.93 3.26
CA LEU A 57 -11.69 14.23 2.95
C LEU A 57 -12.94 14.09 2.07
N ARG A 58 -12.94 13.15 1.13
CA ARG A 58 -14.10 12.84 0.27
C ARG A 58 -15.26 12.24 1.05
N GLU A 59 -14.98 11.43 2.06
CA GLU A 59 -16.00 10.84 2.94
C GLU A 59 -16.59 11.89 3.89
N ALA A 60 -15.77 12.79 4.42
CA ALA A 60 -16.18 13.77 5.42
C ALA A 60 -16.93 14.98 4.85
N ALA A 61 -16.77 15.31 3.56
CA ALA A 61 -17.32 16.53 2.97
C ALA A 61 -17.86 16.31 1.55
N ALA A 62 -18.77 17.18 1.13
CA ALA A 62 -19.20 17.23 -0.26
C ALA A 62 -18.00 17.51 -1.19
N PRO A 63 -18.00 16.96 -2.41
CA PRO A 63 -16.91 17.17 -3.37
C PRO A 63 -16.56 18.65 -3.52
N SER A 64 -15.28 18.99 -3.31
CA SER A 64 -14.78 20.36 -3.41
C SER A 64 -13.71 20.48 -4.48
N GLY A 65 -13.52 21.69 -5.01
CA GLY A 65 -12.45 21.96 -5.96
C GLY A 65 -11.05 21.66 -5.39
N GLU A 66 -10.85 21.77 -4.07
CA GLU A 66 -9.56 21.46 -3.42
C GLU A 66 -9.26 19.96 -3.49
N ILE A 67 -10.26 19.10 -3.23
CA ILE A 67 -10.12 17.64 -3.34
C ILE A 67 -9.72 17.24 -4.77
N ILE A 68 -10.31 17.90 -5.78
CA ILE A 68 -9.97 17.66 -7.19
C ILE A 68 -8.49 18.04 -7.44
N ARG A 69 -8.04 19.20 -6.94
CA ARG A 69 -6.63 19.62 -7.09
C ARG A 69 -5.65 18.68 -6.38
N LEU A 70 -5.96 18.24 -5.16
CA LEU A 70 -5.14 17.24 -4.44
C LEU A 70 -5.07 15.92 -5.20
N THR A 71 -6.19 15.45 -5.75
CA THR A 71 -6.23 14.25 -6.60
C THR A 71 -5.36 14.44 -7.86
N ALA A 72 -5.39 15.63 -8.48
CA ALA A 72 -4.53 15.94 -9.61
C ALA A 72 -3.04 15.93 -9.23
N HIS A 73 -2.68 16.45 -8.04
CA HIS A 73 -1.31 16.41 -7.53
C HIS A 73 -0.85 14.98 -7.26
N TYR A 74 -1.70 14.14 -6.64
CA TYR A 74 -1.43 12.72 -6.46
C TYR A 74 -1.09 12.02 -7.78
N HIS A 75 -1.90 12.23 -8.82
CA HIS A 75 -1.63 11.65 -10.14
C HIS A 75 -0.39 12.24 -10.83
N ALA A 76 -0.08 13.52 -10.60
CA ALA A 76 1.15 14.13 -11.11
C ALA A 76 2.38 13.48 -10.47
N LEU A 77 2.37 13.26 -9.15
CA LEU A 77 3.44 12.58 -8.43
C LEU A 77 3.63 11.14 -8.89
N ILE A 78 2.54 10.39 -9.13
CA ILE A 78 2.62 9.05 -9.73
C ILE A 78 3.35 9.12 -11.07
N ARG A 79 2.94 10.01 -11.98
CA ARG A 79 3.60 10.11 -13.29
C ARG A 79 5.09 10.49 -13.18
N MET A 80 5.45 11.32 -12.21
CA MET A 80 6.84 11.75 -11.99
C MET A 80 7.72 10.64 -11.40
N TRP A 81 7.15 9.75 -10.60
CA TRP A 81 7.90 8.73 -9.86
C TRP A 81 7.73 7.32 -10.41
N ALA A 82 6.83 7.13 -11.37
CA ALA A 82 6.62 5.86 -12.02
C ALA A 82 7.84 5.49 -12.89
N GLU A 83 8.28 4.25 -12.75
CA GLU A 83 9.22 3.57 -13.63
C GLU A 83 8.44 2.43 -14.29
N VAL A 84 8.02 2.65 -15.54
CA VAL A 84 7.26 1.68 -16.36
C VAL A 84 8.21 0.94 -17.28
#